data_AF-A0A8J7PVK8-F1
#
_entry.id   AF-A0A8J7PVK8-F1
#
_cell.length_a   1.000
_cell.length_b   1.000
_cell.length_c   1.000
_cell.angle_alpha   90.00
_cell.angle_beta   90.00
_cell.angle_gamma   90.00
#
_symmetry.space_group_name_H-M   'P 1'
#
loop_
_entity.id
_entity.type
_entity.pdbx_description
1 polymer ?
#
loop_
_entity_poly.entity_id
_entity_poly.type
_entity_poly.pdbx_seq_one_letter_code
_entity_poly.pdbx_strand_id
1 'polypeptide(L)'
;DALKGRRGSPIDRFLKRQAGANGSEQYELVVYMDRCFVDSLKGDAAADLQHQEYATPLPDAIFGKDPRTRPSAQTWNELFVNRREMRAELADLQDSMRELAAKGDAPSPTPGKTYLEVAREYDGPIKTDAQLLRQIDVEIQMRPALAVGCICFVLIGCPVGVWASRSDYLSVFIICFLPTVFIYYPLLLASLNLAKNFKVPASAAWGANGIAILAALVLINRLMKR
;
A
#
# COMPACT_ATOMS: atom_id res chain seq x y z
N ASP A 1 25.03 29.68 -16.66
CA ASP A 1 25.14 28.36 -15.99
C ASP A 1 25.33 28.36 -14.47
N ALA A 2 24.68 29.27 -13.72
CA ALA A 2 24.88 29.38 -12.26
C ALA A 2 23.72 28.82 -11.39
N LEU A 3 22.78 28.04 -11.97
CA LEU A 3 21.60 27.52 -11.25
C LEU A 3 21.56 25.99 -11.12
N LYS A 4 22.69 25.30 -11.34
CA LYS A 4 22.81 23.84 -11.18
C LYS A 4 23.43 23.41 -9.83
N GLY A 5 23.80 24.37 -8.98
CA GLY A 5 24.59 24.15 -7.76
C GLY A 5 23.83 23.96 -6.43
N ARG A 6 22.50 23.71 -6.43
CA ARG A 6 21.72 23.51 -5.19
C ARG A 6 20.85 22.26 -5.15
N ARG A 7 21.05 21.30 -6.06
CA ARG A 7 20.49 19.96 -5.89
C ARG A 7 21.58 19.12 -5.24
N GLY A 8 21.43 18.80 -3.95
CA GLY A 8 22.33 17.87 -3.25
C GLY A 8 22.49 16.55 -4.02
N SER A 9 23.57 15.82 -3.77
CA SER A 9 23.87 14.55 -4.44
C SER A 9 22.65 13.62 -4.37
N PRO A 10 22.36 12.80 -5.40
CA PRO A 10 21.29 11.79 -5.33
C PRO A 10 21.37 10.94 -4.05
N ILE A 11 22.58 10.63 -3.62
CA ILE A 11 22.87 9.92 -2.37
C ILE A 11 22.46 10.75 -1.15
N ASP A 12 22.78 12.04 -1.11
CA ASP A 12 22.41 12.92 0.01
C ASP A 12 20.88 13.06 0.13
N ARG A 13 20.18 13.16 -1.02
CA ARG A 13 18.72 13.21 -1.04
C ARG A 13 18.12 11.91 -0.52
N PHE A 14 18.64 10.78 -0.98
CA PHE A 14 18.23 9.47 -0.52
C PHE A 14 18.45 9.29 0.98
N LEU A 15 19.64 9.63 1.49
CA LEU A 15 19.98 9.56 2.90
C LEU A 15 19.11 10.50 3.74
N LYS A 16 18.86 11.73 3.27
CA LYS A 16 17.96 12.67 3.94
C LYS A 16 16.52 12.14 3.99
N ARG A 17 16.06 11.47 2.94
CA ARG A 17 14.73 10.84 2.89
C ARG A 17 14.63 9.64 3.83
N GLN A 18 15.66 8.79 3.87
CA GLN A 18 15.77 7.67 4.81
C GLN A 18 15.82 8.17 6.27
N ALA A 19 16.60 9.23 6.53
CA ALA A 19 16.68 9.87 7.84
C ALA A 19 15.36 10.55 8.23
N GLY A 20 14.67 11.20 7.29
CA GLY A 20 13.35 11.79 7.50
C GLY A 20 12.26 10.74 7.74
N ALA A 21 12.36 9.57 7.09
CA ALA A 21 11.47 8.44 7.37
C ALA A 21 11.71 7.82 8.76
N ASN A 22 12.91 8.00 9.34
CA ASN A 22 13.25 7.62 10.71
C ASN A 22 13.04 8.76 11.73
N GLY A 23 12.84 10.00 11.28
CA GLY A 23 12.59 11.16 12.12
C GLY A 23 11.09 11.31 12.39
N SER A 24 10.54 10.49 13.28
CA SER A 24 9.15 10.60 13.70
C SER A 24 8.96 11.85 14.55
N GLU A 25 8.21 12.83 14.06
CA GLU A 25 7.46 13.71 14.96
C GLU A 25 6.53 12.80 15.78
N GLN A 26 6.86 12.62 17.04
CA GLN A 26 6.17 11.67 17.92
C GLN A 26 4.85 12.31 18.36
N TYR A 27 3.75 11.88 17.76
CA TYR A 27 2.43 12.38 18.12
C TYR A 27 1.99 11.78 19.47
N GLU A 28 1.53 12.63 20.40
CA GLU A 28 1.04 12.20 21.71
C GLU A 28 -0.48 12.34 21.79
N LEU A 29 -1.14 11.32 22.32
CA LEU A 29 -2.55 11.40 22.74
C LEU A 29 -2.58 11.91 24.17
N VAL A 30 -3.09 13.14 24.34
CA VAL A 30 -3.30 13.73 25.66
C VAL A 30 -4.77 13.56 26.03
N VAL A 31 -5.03 12.71 27.02
CA VAL A 31 -6.36 12.52 27.59
C VAL A 31 -6.50 13.42 28.81
N TYR A 32 -7.37 14.43 28.70
CA TYR A 32 -7.74 15.30 29.81
C TYR A 32 -8.92 14.68 30.57
N MET A 33 -8.68 14.17 31.77
CA MET A 33 -9.73 13.65 32.64
C MET A 33 -10.15 14.72 33.65
N ASP A 34 -11.31 15.34 33.40
CA ASP A 34 -11.87 16.37 34.27
C ASP A 34 -12.33 15.79 35.62
N ARG A 35 -13.04 14.66 35.59
CA ARG A 35 -13.42 13.89 36.80
C ARG A 35 -13.37 12.39 36.55
N CYS A 36 -12.60 11.67 37.37
CA CYS A 36 -12.51 10.22 37.32
C CYS A 36 -12.72 9.65 38.72
N PHE A 37 -13.76 8.84 38.89
CA PHE A 37 -14.04 8.14 40.15
C PHE A 37 -13.72 6.66 39.99
N VAL A 38 -12.79 6.15 40.79
CA VAL A 38 -12.41 4.73 40.80
C VAL A 38 -12.93 4.13 42.09
N ASP A 39 -13.83 3.15 41.98
CA ASP A 39 -14.40 2.43 43.12
C ASP A 39 -14.00 0.95 43.07
N SER A 40 -13.51 0.43 44.18
CA SER A 40 -13.19 -0.99 44.32
C SER A 40 -14.47 -1.76 44.59
N LEU A 41 -14.75 -2.80 43.79
CA LEU A 41 -15.93 -3.68 43.96
C LEU A 41 -16.01 -4.35 45.35
N LYS A 42 -14.93 -4.34 46.14
CA LYS A 42 -14.89 -4.84 47.53
C LYS A 42 -15.12 -3.76 48.60
N GLY A 43 -15.34 -2.50 48.22
CA GLY A 43 -15.72 -1.39 49.10
C GLY A 43 -14.59 -0.75 49.92
N ASP A 44 -13.35 -1.25 49.80
CA ASP A 44 -12.23 -0.81 50.65
C ASP A 44 -11.42 0.37 50.08
N ALA A 45 -11.66 0.78 48.83
CA ALA A 45 -10.91 1.88 48.22
C ALA A 45 -11.75 2.60 47.15
N ALA A 46 -12.04 3.87 47.40
CA ALA A 46 -12.61 4.79 46.43
C ALA A 46 -11.68 6.00 46.28
N ALA A 47 -11.34 6.37 45.05
CA ALA A 47 -10.48 7.50 44.74
C ALA A 47 -11.16 8.42 43.73
N ASP A 48 -11.19 9.72 44.04
CA ASP A 48 -11.62 10.78 43.11
C ASP A 48 -10.37 11.47 42.55
N LEU A 49 -10.15 11.26 41.26
CA LEU A 49 -9.05 11.79 40.47
C LEU A 49 -9.61 12.95 39.64
N GLN A 50 -9.30 14.18 40.06
CA GLN A 50 -9.71 15.40 39.38
C GLN A 50 -8.53 15.99 38.60
N HIS A 51 -8.79 16.48 37.38
CA HIS A 51 -7.81 17.15 36.51
C HIS A 51 -6.53 16.35 36.24
N GLN A 52 -6.67 15.05 35.97
CA GLN A 52 -5.53 14.21 35.59
C GLN A 52 -5.30 14.26 34.07
N GLU A 53 -4.06 14.47 33.69
CA GLU A 53 -3.62 14.42 32.30
C GLU A 53 -2.84 13.13 32.07
N TYR A 54 -3.35 12.29 31.17
CA TYR A 54 -2.67 11.08 30.76
C TYR A 54 -2.19 11.21 29.33
N ALA A 55 -0.87 11.39 29.18
CA ALA A 55 -0.21 11.43 27.89
C ALA A 55 0.27 10.02 27.53
N THR A 56 -0.18 9.52 26.37
CA THR A 56 0.35 8.27 25.78
C THR A 56 0.91 8.54 24.40
N PRO A 57 2.13 8.08 24.10
CA PRO A 57 2.65 8.18 22.74
C PRO A 57 1.75 7.36 21.81
N LEU A 58 1.34 7.97 20.70
CA LEU A 58 0.51 7.27 19.71
C LEU A 58 1.34 6.15 19.08
N PRO A 59 0.71 5.00 18.73
CA PRO A 59 1.43 3.90 18.11
C PRO A 59 2.07 4.33 16.78
N ASP A 60 3.38 4.17 16.66
CA ASP A 60 4.16 4.52 15.45
C ASP A 60 3.65 3.81 14.19
N ALA A 61 2.99 2.66 14.35
CA ALA A 61 2.40 1.89 13.26
C ALA A 61 1.24 2.61 12.53
N ILE A 62 0.57 3.56 13.21
CA ILE A 62 -0.60 4.27 12.68
C ILE A 62 -0.32 5.76 12.49
N PHE A 63 0.43 6.38 13.41
CA PHE A 63 0.58 7.84 13.45
C PHE A 63 2.02 8.34 13.26
N GLY A 64 3.04 7.48 13.40
CA GLY A 64 4.46 7.91 13.42
C GLY A 64 5.25 7.72 12.11
N LYS A 65 4.70 7.04 11.10
CA LYS A 65 5.41 6.79 9.83
C LYS A 65 4.98 7.75 8.73
N ASP A 66 5.96 8.31 8.00
CA ASP A 66 5.72 9.16 6.83
C ASP A 66 4.73 8.45 5.88
N PRO A 67 3.59 9.08 5.51
CA PRO A 67 2.61 8.48 4.60
C PRO A 67 3.21 8.01 3.27
N ARG A 68 4.37 8.55 2.84
CA ARG A 68 5.13 8.05 1.69
C ARG A 68 5.62 6.61 1.83
N THR A 69 5.82 6.13 3.06
CA THR A 69 6.24 4.75 3.35
C THR A 69 5.08 3.76 3.31
N ARG A 70 3.83 4.26 3.33
CA ARG A 70 2.61 3.45 3.34
C ARG A 70 1.71 3.86 2.16
N PRO A 71 1.80 3.17 1.02
CA PRO A 71 1.01 3.51 -0.18
C PRO A 71 -0.51 3.56 0.08
N SER A 72 -1.03 2.74 1.01
CA SER A 72 -2.45 2.74 1.36
C SER A 72 -2.92 3.98 2.12
N ALA A 73 -2.03 4.72 2.79
CA ALA A 73 -2.37 5.95 3.50
C ALA A 73 -2.38 7.19 2.58
N GLN A 74 -1.82 7.08 1.37
CA GLN A 74 -1.70 8.18 0.44
C GLN A 74 -3.00 8.41 -0.35
N THR A 75 -3.30 9.68 -0.60
CA THR A 75 -4.40 10.05 -1.52
C THR A 75 -4.05 9.66 -2.96
N TRP A 76 -5.06 9.64 -3.83
CA TRP A 76 -4.87 9.27 -5.24
C TRP A 76 -3.84 10.18 -5.94
N ASN A 77 -3.93 11.50 -5.75
CA ASN A 77 -2.99 12.44 -6.37
C ASN A 77 -1.57 12.30 -5.82
N GLU A 78 -1.44 12.14 -4.50
CA GLU A 78 -0.15 11.93 -3.84
C GLU A 78 0.53 10.64 -4.33
N LEU A 79 -0.23 9.55 -4.57
CA LEU A 79 0.34 8.32 -5.13
C LEU A 79 1.02 8.54 -6.48
N PHE A 80 0.41 9.31 -7.39
CA PHE A 80 1.02 9.58 -8.70
C PHE A 80 2.23 10.49 -8.63
N VAL A 81 2.20 11.49 -7.74
CA VAL A 81 3.35 12.36 -7.49
C VAL A 81 4.48 11.53 -6.88
N ASN A 82 4.20 10.81 -5.80
CA ASN A 82 5.16 9.96 -5.09
C ASN A 82 5.76 8.90 -6.02
N ARG A 83 4.95 8.24 -6.87
CA ARG A 83 5.45 7.29 -7.88
C ARG A 83 6.45 7.93 -8.82
N ARG A 84 6.18 9.14 -9.32
CA ARG A 84 7.08 9.84 -10.26
C ARG A 84 8.37 10.25 -9.58
N GLU A 85 8.27 10.82 -8.38
CA GLU A 85 9.42 11.24 -7.56
C GLU A 85 10.31 10.04 -7.22
N MET A 86 9.73 8.98 -6.64
CA MET A 86 10.45 7.76 -6.30
C MET A 86 11.08 7.09 -7.52
N ARG A 87 10.40 7.05 -8.65
CA ARG A 87 10.94 6.45 -9.88
C ARG A 87 12.12 7.24 -10.42
N ALA A 88 12.05 8.57 -10.39
CA ALA A 88 13.15 9.43 -10.82
C ALA A 88 14.35 9.31 -9.85
N GLU A 89 14.10 9.34 -8.55
CA GLU A 89 15.14 9.20 -7.52
C GLU A 89 15.83 7.84 -7.58
N LEU A 90 15.08 6.75 -7.78
CA LEU A 90 15.64 5.41 -7.94
C LEU A 90 16.53 5.30 -9.16
N ALA A 91 16.16 5.95 -10.28
CA ALA A 91 16.98 5.97 -11.50
C ALA A 91 18.29 6.75 -11.28
N ASP A 92 18.21 7.97 -10.72
CA ASP A 92 19.37 8.80 -10.39
C ASP A 92 20.33 8.07 -9.43
N LEU A 93 19.77 7.37 -8.44
CA LEU A 93 20.55 6.62 -7.45
C LEU A 93 21.23 5.40 -8.08
N GLN A 94 20.51 4.66 -8.94
CA GLN A 94 21.09 3.54 -9.68
C GLN A 94 22.25 3.97 -10.56
N ASP A 95 22.14 5.12 -11.26
CA ASP A 95 23.21 5.64 -12.09
C ASP A 95 24.41 6.09 -11.25
N SER A 96 24.17 6.76 -10.11
CA SER A 96 25.22 7.11 -9.14
C SER A 96 25.96 5.87 -8.62
N MET A 97 25.24 4.77 -8.35
CA MET A 97 25.85 3.51 -7.91
C MET A 97 26.67 2.83 -9.01
N ARG A 98 26.23 2.91 -10.28
CA ARG A 98 27.02 2.39 -11.42
C ARG A 98 28.32 3.17 -11.58
N GLU A 99 28.29 4.49 -11.43
CA GLU A 99 29.48 5.33 -11.48
C GLU A 99 30.46 5.01 -10.35
N LEU A 100 29.96 4.83 -9.12
CA LEU A 100 30.78 4.41 -7.98
C LEU A 100 31.37 3.02 -8.21
N ALA A 101 30.57 2.07 -8.70
CA ALA A 101 31.06 0.72 -9.02
C ALA A 101 32.13 0.72 -10.12
N ALA A 102 32.01 1.62 -11.11
CA ALA A 102 33.00 1.76 -12.19
C ALA A 102 34.37 2.27 -11.69
N LYS A 103 34.41 2.98 -10.55
CA LYS A 103 35.67 3.40 -9.90
C LYS A 103 36.41 2.23 -9.23
N GLY A 104 35.77 1.05 -9.12
CA GLY A 104 36.40 -0.19 -8.69
C GLY A 104 37.07 -0.07 -7.32
N ASP A 105 38.34 -0.50 -7.26
CA ASP A 105 39.10 -0.60 -6.01
C ASP A 105 39.76 0.70 -5.53
N ALA A 106 39.42 1.84 -6.15
CA ALA A 106 39.99 3.11 -5.74
C ALA A 106 39.56 3.49 -4.31
N PRO A 107 40.45 4.15 -3.53
CA PRO A 107 40.12 4.61 -2.18
C PRO A 107 38.93 5.58 -2.20
N SER A 108 37.90 5.28 -1.41
CA SER A 108 36.75 6.16 -1.20
C SER A 108 37.12 7.30 -0.23
N PRO A 109 36.40 8.44 -0.26
CA PRO A 109 36.50 9.46 0.79
C PRO A 109 36.16 8.93 2.20
N THR A 110 35.45 7.80 2.28
CA THR A 110 35.16 7.13 3.56
C THR A 110 36.39 6.35 4.04
N PRO A 111 36.88 6.61 5.28
CA PRO A 111 38.07 5.94 5.80
C PRO A 111 37.94 4.42 5.75
N GLY A 112 38.92 3.76 5.14
CA GLY A 112 39.02 2.30 5.10
C GLY A 112 38.01 1.59 4.19
N LYS A 113 37.27 2.32 3.34
CA LYS A 113 36.35 1.74 2.37
C LYS A 113 36.75 2.03 0.93
N THR A 114 36.38 1.11 0.07
CA THR A 114 36.58 1.19 -1.37
C THR A 114 35.28 1.63 -2.07
N TYR A 115 35.36 2.27 -3.24
CA TYR A 115 34.13 2.70 -3.95
C TYR A 115 33.17 1.53 -4.24
N LEU A 116 33.72 0.36 -4.54
CA LEU A 116 32.94 -0.87 -4.75
C LEU A 116 32.21 -1.34 -3.48
N GLU A 117 32.81 -1.20 -2.30
CA GLU A 117 32.17 -1.54 -1.03
C GLU A 117 31.07 -0.55 -0.68
N VAL A 118 31.31 0.74 -0.92
CA VAL A 118 30.31 1.80 -0.75
C VAL A 118 29.11 1.53 -1.66
N ALA A 119 29.32 1.19 -2.94
CA ALA A 119 28.23 0.86 -3.85
C ALA A 119 27.40 -0.34 -3.39
N ARG A 120 28.06 -1.39 -2.86
CA ARG A 120 27.38 -2.59 -2.32
C ARG A 120 26.54 -2.30 -1.08
N GLU A 121 26.95 -1.35 -0.24
CA GLU A 121 26.20 -0.96 0.95
C GLU A 121 24.79 -0.43 0.60
N TYR A 122 24.66 0.26 -0.53
CA TYR A 122 23.38 0.79 -1.00
C TYR A 122 22.47 -0.21 -1.74
N ASP A 123 22.96 -1.41 -2.11
CA ASP A 123 22.15 -2.41 -2.81
C ASP A 123 20.92 -2.87 -2.01
N GLY A 124 21.06 -2.99 -0.68
CA GLY A 124 19.96 -3.38 0.20
C GLY A 124 18.84 -2.34 0.20
N PRO A 125 19.13 -1.07 0.56
CA PRO A 125 18.13 0.00 0.55
C PRO A 125 17.51 0.25 -0.84
N ILE A 126 18.27 0.16 -1.93
CA ILE A 126 17.76 0.27 -3.31
C ILE A 126 16.72 -0.82 -3.61
N LYS A 127 16.96 -2.06 -3.16
CA LYS A 127 15.99 -3.16 -3.34
C LYS A 127 14.70 -2.90 -2.58
N THR A 128 14.78 -2.37 -1.36
CA THR A 128 13.62 -2.01 -0.53
C THR A 128 12.80 -0.91 -1.20
N ASP A 129 13.45 0.15 -1.69
CA ASP A 129 12.81 1.22 -2.45
C ASP A 129 12.11 0.71 -3.72
N ALA A 130 12.78 -0.17 -4.45
CA ALA A 130 12.22 -0.80 -5.64
C ALA A 130 11.02 -1.72 -5.31
N GLN A 131 10.96 -2.29 -4.10
CA GLN A 131 9.77 -3.00 -3.62
C GLN A 131 8.65 -2.01 -3.29
N LEU A 132 8.94 -0.90 -2.62
CA LEU A 132 7.95 0.13 -2.30
C LEU A 132 7.34 0.74 -3.56
N LEU A 133 8.15 1.04 -4.58
CA LEU A 133 7.67 1.53 -5.87
C LEU A 133 6.69 0.54 -6.53
N ARG A 134 7.00 -0.76 -6.45
CA ARG A 134 6.09 -1.80 -6.94
C ARG A 134 4.77 -1.85 -6.16
N GLN A 135 4.82 -1.70 -4.83
CA GLN A 135 3.60 -1.63 -4.02
C GLN A 135 2.73 -0.43 -4.40
N ILE A 136 3.33 0.73 -4.69
CA ILE A 136 2.64 1.92 -5.20
C ILE A 136 1.97 1.62 -6.55
N ASP A 137 2.69 0.97 -7.47
CA ASP A 137 2.13 0.60 -8.78
C ASP A 137 0.94 -0.37 -8.66
N VAL A 138 1.03 -1.33 -7.73
CA VAL A 138 -0.06 -2.27 -7.44
C VAL A 138 -1.27 -1.55 -6.85
N GLU A 139 -1.06 -0.65 -5.88
CA GLU A 139 -2.12 0.14 -5.25
C GLU A 139 -2.89 0.99 -6.26
N ILE A 140 -2.17 1.61 -7.21
CA ILE A 140 -2.76 2.41 -8.29
C ILE A 140 -3.67 1.56 -9.18
N GLN A 141 -3.30 0.30 -9.47
CA GLN A 141 -4.12 -0.59 -10.30
C GLN A 141 -5.27 -1.25 -9.52
N MET A 142 -5.08 -1.46 -8.22
CA MET A 142 -6.06 -2.10 -7.33
C MET A 142 -7.31 -1.26 -7.13
N ARG A 143 -7.17 0.04 -6.87
CA ARG A 143 -8.31 0.94 -6.63
C ARG A 143 -9.34 0.95 -7.77
N PRO A 144 -8.96 1.11 -9.05
CA PRO A 144 -9.91 1.02 -10.17
C PRO A 144 -10.36 -0.42 -10.42
N ALA A 145 -9.52 -1.43 -10.18
CA ALA A 145 -9.92 -2.82 -10.33
C ALA A 145 -11.10 -3.17 -9.40
N LEU A 146 -11.13 -2.67 -8.17
CA LEU A 146 -12.25 -2.87 -7.25
C LEU A 146 -13.55 -2.24 -7.77
N ALA A 147 -13.48 -1.03 -8.34
CA ALA A 147 -14.65 -0.36 -8.92
C ALA A 147 -15.19 -1.10 -10.15
N VAL A 148 -14.30 -1.60 -11.02
CA VAL A 148 -14.68 -2.41 -12.19
C VAL A 148 -15.32 -3.73 -11.76
N GLY A 149 -14.84 -4.34 -10.67
CA GLY A 149 -15.45 -5.55 -10.10
C GLY A 149 -16.93 -5.37 -9.79
N CYS A 150 -17.33 -4.22 -9.25
CA CYS A 150 -18.75 -3.90 -9.00
C CYS A 150 -19.58 -3.91 -10.30
N ILE A 151 -19.03 -3.36 -11.39
CA ILE A 151 -19.71 -3.37 -12.70
C ILE A 151 -19.87 -4.80 -13.22
N CYS A 152 -18.83 -5.63 -13.08
CA CYS A 152 -18.90 -7.05 -13.47
C CYS A 152 -20.00 -7.79 -12.71
N PHE A 153 -20.20 -7.52 -11.42
CA PHE A 153 -21.26 -8.14 -10.63
C PHE A 153 -22.65 -7.75 -11.08
N VAL A 154 -22.86 -6.48 -11.45
CA VAL A 154 -24.12 -6.03 -12.03
C VAL A 154 -24.37 -6.73 -13.37
N LEU A 155 -23.33 -6.87 -14.20
CA LEU A 155 -23.42 -7.55 -15.50
C LEU A 155 -23.77 -9.03 -15.39
N ILE A 156 -23.31 -9.70 -14.33
CA ILE A 156 -23.68 -11.09 -14.00
C ILE A 156 -25.08 -11.17 -13.37
N GLY A 157 -25.40 -10.23 -12.48
CA GLY A 157 -26.65 -10.22 -11.70
C GLY A 157 -27.89 -9.97 -12.56
N CYS A 158 -27.83 -9.05 -13.53
CA CYS A 158 -28.95 -8.74 -14.42
C CYS A 158 -29.50 -9.98 -15.16
N PRO A 159 -28.70 -10.74 -15.94
CA PRO A 159 -29.20 -11.89 -16.69
C PRO A 159 -29.66 -13.03 -15.77
N VAL A 160 -28.98 -13.27 -14.65
CA VAL A 160 -29.38 -14.31 -13.68
C VAL A 160 -30.70 -13.95 -13.01
N GLY A 161 -30.90 -12.67 -12.65
CA GLY A 161 -32.15 -12.17 -12.09
C GLY A 161 -33.34 -12.30 -13.06
N VAL A 162 -33.14 -11.99 -14.34
CA VAL A 162 -34.16 -12.19 -15.38
C VAL A 162 -34.49 -13.67 -15.57
N TRP A 163 -33.47 -14.53 -15.61
CA TRP A 163 -33.64 -15.97 -15.79
C TRP A 163 -34.41 -16.62 -14.63
N ALA A 164 -34.16 -16.16 -13.41
CA ALA A 164 -34.76 -16.69 -12.21
C ALA A 164 -36.02 -15.89 -11.75
N SER A 165 -36.65 -15.12 -12.63
CA SER A 165 -37.86 -14.33 -12.33
C SER A 165 -39.07 -15.16 -11.85
N ARG A 166 -39.07 -16.48 -12.05
CA ARG A 166 -40.09 -17.43 -11.56
C ARG A 166 -39.73 -18.08 -10.21
N SER A 167 -38.53 -17.84 -9.68
CA SER A 167 -38.00 -18.43 -8.44
C SER A 167 -38.25 -17.51 -7.25
N ASP A 168 -38.26 -18.08 -6.04
CA ASP A 168 -38.24 -17.31 -4.79
C ASP A 168 -37.04 -16.36 -4.77
N TYR A 169 -37.29 -15.11 -4.37
CA TYR A 169 -36.29 -14.04 -4.33
C TYR A 169 -35.03 -14.41 -3.53
N LEU A 170 -35.20 -15.18 -2.44
CA LEU A 170 -34.10 -15.65 -1.60
C LEU A 170 -33.16 -16.59 -2.37
N SER A 171 -33.73 -17.51 -3.15
CA SER A 171 -32.95 -18.47 -3.95
C SER A 171 -32.15 -17.76 -5.06
N VAL A 172 -32.74 -16.76 -5.72
CA VAL A 172 -32.04 -15.95 -6.74
C VAL A 172 -30.87 -15.18 -6.13
N PHE A 173 -31.08 -14.59 -4.96
CA PHE A 173 -30.03 -13.88 -4.24
C PHE A 173 -28.86 -14.81 -3.90
N ILE A 174 -29.12 -16.00 -3.33
CA ILE A 174 -28.08 -16.97 -2.99
C ILE A 174 -27.32 -17.43 -4.25
N ILE A 175 -28.02 -17.70 -5.35
CA ILE A 175 -27.41 -18.14 -6.62
C ILE A 175 -26.50 -17.07 -7.22
N CYS A 176 -26.83 -15.78 -7.09
CA CYS A 176 -25.96 -14.69 -7.54
C CYS A 176 -24.81 -14.39 -6.58
N PHE A 177 -25.11 -14.36 -5.28
CA PHE A 177 -24.20 -13.88 -4.25
C PHE A 177 -23.12 -14.90 -3.91
N LEU A 178 -23.51 -16.17 -3.74
CA LEU A 178 -22.63 -17.22 -3.24
C LEU A 178 -21.46 -17.50 -4.21
N PRO A 179 -21.67 -17.68 -5.53
CA PRO A 179 -20.56 -17.86 -6.46
C PRO A 179 -19.68 -16.62 -6.55
N THR A 180 -20.28 -15.43 -6.47
CA THR A 180 -19.52 -14.17 -6.49
C THR A 180 -18.58 -14.12 -5.29
N VAL A 181 -19.04 -14.36 -4.07
CA VAL A 181 -18.17 -14.35 -2.88
C VAL A 181 -17.14 -15.48 -2.92
N PHE A 182 -17.54 -16.71 -3.22
CA PHE A 182 -16.65 -17.87 -3.19
C PHE A 182 -15.63 -17.92 -4.34
N ILE A 183 -15.91 -17.28 -5.47
CA ILE A 183 -14.96 -17.25 -6.61
C ILE A 183 -14.20 -15.93 -6.62
N TYR A 184 -14.89 -14.79 -6.58
CA TYR A 184 -14.24 -13.49 -6.72
C TYR A 184 -13.35 -13.16 -5.53
N TYR A 185 -13.80 -13.43 -4.30
CA TYR A 185 -13.04 -13.01 -3.11
C TYR A 185 -11.70 -13.77 -2.98
N PRO A 186 -11.65 -15.12 -3.12
CA PRO A 186 -10.38 -15.84 -3.14
C PRO A 186 -9.49 -15.42 -4.31
N LEU A 187 -10.07 -15.14 -5.48
CA LEU A 187 -9.33 -14.74 -6.67
C LEU A 187 -8.73 -13.34 -6.52
N LEU A 188 -9.48 -12.41 -5.92
CA LEU A 188 -9.01 -11.06 -5.57
C LEU A 188 -7.88 -11.15 -4.53
N LEU A 189 -8.07 -11.95 -3.49
CA LEU A 189 -7.06 -12.14 -2.43
C LEU A 189 -5.80 -12.82 -2.99
N ALA A 190 -5.95 -13.80 -3.87
CA ALA A 190 -4.84 -14.43 -4.58
C ALA A 190 -4.10 -13.42 -5.45
N SER A 191 -4.81 -12.59 -6.22
CA SER A 191 -4.22 -11.55 -7.08
C SER A 191 -3.46 -10.50 -6.27
N LEU A 192 -4.00 -10.10 -5.12
CA LEU A 192 -3.35 -9.20 -4.15
C LEU A 192 -2.08 -9.78 -3.56
N ASN A 193 -2.14 -11.03 -3.11
CA ASN A 193 -0.98 -11.73 -2.57
C ASN A 193 0.08 -11.96 -3.65
N LEU A 194 -0.32 -12.24 -4.89
CA LEU A 194 0.59 -12.36 -6.01
C LEU A 194 1.30 -11.04 -6.28
N ALA A 195 0.55 -9.95 -6.39
CA ALA A 195 1.07 -8.61 -6.68
C ALA A 195 2.02 -8.07 -5.58
N LYS A 196 1.81 -8.47 -4.31
CA LYS A 196 2.65 -8.05 -3.18
C LYS A 196 3.89 -8.92 -2.98
N ASN A 197 3.76 -10.25 -3.12
CA ASN A 197 4.83 -11.20 -2.75
C ASN A 197 5.66 -11.71 -3.94
N PHE A 198 5.10 -11.71 -5.15
CA PHE A 198 5.76 -12.22 -6.34
C PHE A 198 6.16 -11.05 -7.25
N LYS A 199 7.24 -11.20 -8.03
CA LYS A 199 7.69 -10.22 -9.04
C LYS A 199 6.73 -10.16 -10.25
N VAL A 200 5.43 -10.31 -10.04
CA VAL A 200 4.42 -10.21 -11.09
C VAL A 200 4.10 -8.74 -11.35
N PRO A 201 3.78 -8.37 -12.60
CA PRO A 201 3.42 -7.00 -12.94
C PRO A 201 2.14 -6.57 -12.20
N ALA A 202 2.00 -5.27 -11.95
CA ALA A 202 0.82 -4.68 -11.31
C ALA A 202 -0.51 -4.99 -12.05
N SER A 203 -0.43 -5.43 -13.32
CA SER A 203 -1.58 -5.92 -14.08
C SER A 203 -2.20 -7.20 -13.53
N ALA A 204 -1.49 -7.96 -12.67
CA ALA A 204 -2.04 -9.15 -12.02
C ALA A 204 -3.30 -8.84 -11.20
N ALA A 205 -3.47 -7.60 -10.71
CA ALA A 205 -4.68 -7.15 -10.03
C ALA A 205 -5.95 -7.26 -10.89
N TRP A 206 -5.82 -7.22 -12.22
CA TRP A 206 -6.94 -7.33 -13.16
C TRP A 206 -7.35 -8.77 -13.47
N GLY A 207 -6.55 -9.76 -13.08
CA GLY A 207 -6.84 -11.18 -13.36
C GLY A 207 -8.20 -11.61 -12.82
N ALA A 208 -8.54 -11.16 -11.61
CA ALA A 208 -9.84 -11.44 -11.00
C ALA A 208 -11.01 -10.86 -11.82
N ASN A 209 -10.87 -9.62 -12.27
CA ASN A 209 -11.88 -8.95 -13.10
C ASN A 209 -12.00 -9.59 -14.48
N GLY A 210 -10.89 -10.00 -15.10
CA GLY A 210 -10.90 -10.68 -16.39
C GLY A 210 -11.68 -11.98 -16.35
N ILE A 211 -11.50 -12.78 -15.30
CA ILE A 211 -12.26 -14.03 -15.08
C ILE A 211 -13.74 -13.73 -14.82
N ALA A 212 -14.05 -12.71 -14.01
CA ALA A 212 -15.43 -12.30 -13.76
C ALA A 212 -16.15 -11.86 -15.05
N ILE A 213 -15.49 -11.06 -15.90
CA ILE A 213 -16.01 -10.64 -17.21
C ILE A 213 -16.25 -11.86 -18.10
N LEU A 214 -15.28 -12.78 -18.16
CA LEU A 214 -15.41 -13.99 -18.96
C LEU A 214 -16.60 -14.86 -18.50
N ALA A 215 -16.77 -15.03 -17.19
CA ALA A 215 -17.93 -15.74 -16.64
C ALA A 215 -19.25 -15.03 -16.99
N ALA A 216 -19.28 -13.70 -16.90
CA ALA A 216 -20.45 -12.89 -17.28
C ALA A 216 -20.81 -13.07 -18.77
N LEU A 217 -19.83 -12.98 -19.66
CA LEU A 217 -20.01 -13.17 -21.10
C LEU A 217 -20.51 -14.58 -21.44
N VAL A 218 -19.98 -15.62 -20.77
CA VAL A 218 -20.43 -17.01 -20.97
C VAL A 218 -21.90 -17.17 -20.56
N LEU A 219 -22.30 -16.59 -19.42
CA LEU A 219 -23.69 -16.59 -18.95
C LEU A 219 -24.63 -15.88 -19.93
N ILE A 220 -24.25 -14.67 -20.39
CA ILE A 220 -25.03 -13.90 -21.36
C ILE A 220 -25.15 -14.65 -22.69
N ASN A 221 -24.07 -15.22 -23.21
CA ASN A 221 -24.10 -16.00 -24.46
C ASN A 221 -24.98 -17.24 -24.35
N ARG A 222 -24.99 -17.90 -23.19
CA ARG A 222 -25.88 -19.05 -22.94
C ARG A 222 -27.35 -18.63 -22.88
N LEU A 223 -27.64 -17.43 -22.39
CA LEU A 223 -28.98 -16.86 -22.36
C LEU A 223 -29.45 -16.47 -23.77
N MET A 224 -28.61 -15.79 -24.56
CA MET A 224 -28.98 -15.32 -25.92
C MET A 224 -29.08 -16.43 -26.96
N LYS A 225 -28.43 -17.58 -26.74
CA LYS A 225 -28.53 -18.75 -27.64
C LYS A 225 -29.79 -19.58 -27.44
N ARG A 226 -30.67 -19.19 -26.51
CA ARG A 226 -32.03 -19.73 -26.38
C ARG A 226 -33.02 -18.76 -26.99
#